data_AF-A0A7C9UUD8-F1
#
_entry.id   AF-A0A7C9UUD8-F1
#
_cell.length_a   1.000
_cell.length_b   1.000
_cell.length_c   1.000
_cell.angle_alpha   90.00
_cell.angle_beta   90.00
_cell.angle_gamma   90.00
#
_symmetry.space_group_name_H-M   'P 1'
#
loop_
_entity.id
_entity.type
_entity.pdbx_description
1 polymer ?
#
loop_
_entity_poly.entity_id
_entity_poly.type
_entity_poly.pdbx_seq_one_letter_code
_entity_poly.pdbx_strand_id
1 'polypeptide(L)'
;MTAPILIVDVDPDSESQTAPAKPGSAVDVLARTLWGEARGESVRGIEAVAAVVMNRVAKGGWWGNSVETVCRKKWQFSCWNADDPNRAKLERVTEADRVFRVCLRVARRAVGGGLDDPTRGATHYHVRGLMPDWAKGRDPSAEIGSHLFYNDVE
;
A
#
# COMPACT_ATOMS: atom_id res chain seq x y z
N MET A 1 -8.70 -30.26 41.14
CA MET A 1 -7.66 -29.23 41.34
C MET A 1 -7.55 -28.49 40.02
N THR A 2 -8.12 -27.30 39.94
CA THR A 2 -8.22 -26.52 38.69
C THR A 2 -7.34 -25.29 38.87
N ALA A 3 -6.30 -25.14 38.05
CA ALA A 3 -5.45 -23.96 38.06
C ALA A 3 -6.23 -22.76 37.49
N PRO A 4 -6.06 -21.54 38.02
CA PRO A 4 -6.70 -20.37 37.45
C PRO A 4 -6.00 -19.97 36.14
N ILE A 5 -6.81 -19.63 35.14
CA ILE A 5 -6.35 -19.00 33.89
C ILE A 5 -5.88 -17.58 34.27
N LEU A 6 -4.60 -17.29 34.07
CA LEU A 6 -4.09 -15.93 34.16
C LEU A 6 -4.59 -15.17 32.92
N ILE A 7 -5.60 -14.33 33.09
CA ILE A 7 -5.92 -13.30 32.10
C ILE A 7 -4.76 -12.32 32.17
N VAL A 8 -3.88 -12.37 31.16
CA VAL A 8 -2.94 -11.28 30.93
C VAL A 8 -3.80 -10.08 30.52
N ASP A 9 -3.84 -9.05 31.36
CA ASP A 9 -4.37 -7.75 30.98
C ASP A 9 -3.55 -7.27 29.78
N VAL A 10 -4.12 -7.41 28.59
CA VAL A 10 -3.58 -6.77 27.40
C VAL A 10 -3.91 -5.31 27.54
N ASP A 11 -2.91 -4.53 27.95
CA ASP A 11 -3.00 -3.08 28.06
C ASP A 11 -3.41 -2.50 26.69
N PRO A 12 -4.61 -1.89 26.57
CA PRO A 12 -5.13 -1.44 25.28
C PRO A 12 -4.30 -0.29 24.65
N ASP A 13 -3.38 0.29 25.41
CA ASP A 13 -2.48 1.37 25.01
C ASP A 13 -1.09 0.89 24.52
N SER A 14 -0.90 -0.43 24.32
CA SER A 14 0.32 -1.01 23.72
C SER A 14 0.47 -0.77 22.20
N GLU A 15 -0.19 0.25 21.63
CA GLU A 15 0.25 0.77 20.33
C GLU A 15 1.54 1.59 20.54
N SER A 16 2.66 0.87 20.60
CA SER A 16 4.02 1.42 20.60
C SER A 16 4.10 2.70 19.78
N GLN A 17 4.43 3.81 20.44
CA GLN A 17 4.82 5.07 19.82
C GLN A 17 6.06 4.81 18.96
N THR A 18 5.82 4.33 17.73
CA THR A 18 6.86 4.09 16.75
C THR A 18 7.34 5.45 16.26
N ALA A 19 8.65 5.66 16.29
CA ALA A 19 9.26 6.89 15.81
C ALA A 19 8.70 7.28 14.42
N PRO A 20 8.60 8.60 14.13
CA PRO A 20 8.15 9.06 12.82
C PRO A 20 9.02 8.42 11.74
N ALA A 21 8.39 8.03 10.63
CA ALA A 21 9.13 7.41 9.53
C ALA A 21 10.16 8.40 8.99
N LYS A 22 11.42 7.95 8.84
CA LYS A 22 12.47 8.78 8.24
C LYS A 22 12.08 9.12 6.80
N PRO A 23 12.12 10.40 6.38
CA PRO A 23 11.84 10.77 5.00
C PRO A 23 12.68 9.96 4.02
N GLY A 24 12.05 9.43 2.97
CA GLY A 24 12.69 8.62 1.94
C GLY A 24 12.98 7.16 2.34
N SER A 25 12.67 6.73 3.56
CA SER A 25 12.69 5.30 3.92
C SER A 25 11.58 4.52 3.19
N ALA A 26 11.70 3.20 3.08
CA ALA A 26 10.66 2.31 2.54
C ALA A 26 9.26 2.61 3.10
N VAL A 27 9.15 2.83 4.42
CA VAL A 27 7.87 3.15 5.07
C VAL A 27 7.32 4.50 4.61
N ASP A 28 8.13 5.56 4.57
CA ASP A 28 7.70 6.90 4.14
C ASP A 28 7.32 6.90 2.65
N VAL A 29 8.14 6.28 1.80
CA VAL A 29 7.89 6.19 0.35
C VAL A 29 6.63 5.38 0.06
N LEU A 30 6.45 4.23 0.72
CA LEU A 30 5.23 3.45 0.57
C LEU A 30 4.02 4.22 1.07
N ALA A 31 4.06 4.81 2.26
CA ALA A 31 2.94 5.57 2.80
C ALA A 31 2.52 6.73 1.88
N ARG A 32 3.48 7.45 1.30
CA ARG A 32 3.19 8.50 0.30
C ARG A 32 2.52 7.89 -0.93
N THR A 33 3.08 6.81 -1.48
CA THR A 33 2.48 6.11 -2.62
C THR A 33 1.03 5.73 -2.33
N LEU A 34 0.75 5.14 -1.17
CA LEU A 34 -0.60 4.77 -0.76
C LEU A 34 -1.54 5.99 -0.64
N TRP A 35 -1.06 7.13 -0.13
CA TRP A 35 -1.84 8.36 -0.08
C TRP A 35 -2.08 8.95 -1.48
N GLY A 36 -1.11 8.81 -2.39
CA GLY A 36 -1.23 9.23 -3.79
C GLY A 36 -2.31 8.45 -4.52
N GLU A 37 -2.31 7.12 -4.35
CA GLU A 37 -3.09 6.17 -5.13
C GLU A 37 -4.45 5.81 -4.50
N ALA A 38 -4.56 5.85 -3.17
CA ALA A 38 -5.69 5.25 -2.44
C ALA A 38 -6.24 6.09 -1.28
N ARG A 39 -5.92 7.40 -1.18
CA ARG A 39 -6.42 8.25 -0.08
C ARG A 39 -7.95 8.39 0.00
N GLY A 40 -8.66 8.10 -1.10
CA GLY A 40 -10.13 8.09 -1.15
C GLY A 40 -10.75 6.72 -0.85
N GLU A 41 -9.92 5.68 -0.65
CA GLU A 41 -10.37 4.30 -0.48
C GLU A 41 -10.55 3.95 1.01
N SER A 42 -11.26 2.85 1.25
CA SER A 42 -11.27 2.19 2.57
C SER A 42 -9.88 1.71 2.97
N VAL A 43 -9.67 1.39 4.26
CA VAL A 43 -8.42 0.77 4.75
C VAL A 43 -8.06 -0.46 3.93
N ARG A 44 -9.03 -1.32 3.60
CA ARG A 44 -8.80 -2.52 2.77
C ARG A 44 -8.33 -2.18 1.35
N GLY A 45 -8.75 -1.05 0.78
CA GLY A 45 -8.26 -0.57 -0.51
C GLY A 45 -6.81 -0.06 -0.43
N ILE A 46 -6.46 0.61 0.67
CA ILE A 46 -5.08 1.03 0.95
C ILE A 46 -4.18 -0.21 1.14
N GLU A 47 -4.63 -1.21 1.88
CA GLU A 47 -3.93 -2.49 2.05
C GLU A 47 -3.75 -3.23 0.71
N ALA A 48 -4.76 -3.21 -0.17
CA ALA A 48 -4.68 -3.83 -1.48
C ALA A 48 -3.58 -3.20 -2.38
N VAL A 49 -3.46 -1.86 -2.40
CA VAL A 49 -2.37 -1.20 -3.14
C VAL A 49 -1.01 -1.48 -2.50
N ALA A 50 -0.94 -1.55 -1.16
CA ALA A 50 0.29 -1.95 -0.47
C ALA A 50 0.70 -3.39 -0.83
N ALA A 51 -0.24 -4.32 -0.91
CA ALA A 51 0.00 -5.68 -1.35
C ALA A 51 0.55 -5.74 -2.79
N VAL A 52 0.01 -4.94 -3.71
CA VAL A 52 0.55 -4.82 -5.09
C VAL A 52 2.02 -4.39 -5.07
N VAL A 53 2.40 -3.41 -4.25
CA VAL A 53 3.81 -3.00 -4.11
C VAL A 53 4.66 -4.17 -3.62
N MET A 54 4.22 -4.88 -2.58
CA MET A 54 4.98 -6.00 -2.01
C MET A 54 5.09 -7.17 -2.99
N ASN A 55 4.04 -7.47 -3.76
CA ASN A 55 4.03 -8.48 -4.81
C ASN A 55 5.01 -8.14 -5.93
N ARG A 56 5.08 -6.86 -6.33
CA ARG A 56 6.06 -6.35 -7.30
C ARG A 56 7.49 -6.47 -6.78
N VAL A 57 7.75 -6.13 -5.52
CA VAL A 57 9.07 -6.32 -4.87
C VAL A 57 9.46 -7.80 -4.85
N ALA A 58 8.53 -8.69 -4.50
CA ALA A 58 8.77 -10.14 -4.47
C ALA A 58 9.03 -10.72 -5.87
N LYS A 59 8.32 -10.22 -6.90
CA LYS A 59 8.54 -10.62 -8.30
C LYS A 59 9.87 -10.10 -8.85
N GLY A 60 10.33 -8.94 -8.37
CA GLY A 60 11.62 -8.35 -8.73
C GLY A 60 11.72 -8.02 -10.23
N GLY A 61 12.95 -8.07 -10.75
CA GLY A 61 13.21 -7.89 -12.18
C GLY A 61 12.85 -6.50 -12.67
N TRP A 62 11.95 -6.41 -13.66
CA TRP A 62 11.57 -5.11 -14.22
C TRP A 62 10.85 -4.22 -13.20
N TRP A 63 10.19 -4.77 -12.19
CA TRP A 63 9.51 -3.97 -11.16
C TRP A 63 10.50 -3.22 -10.26
N GLY A 64 11.62 -3.86 -9.95
CA GLY A 64 12.59 -3.42 -8.95
C GLY A 64 12.60 -4.34 -7.71
N ASN A 65 13.68 -4.29 -6.94
CA ASN A 65 13.95 -5.24 -5.85
C ASN A 65 13.82 -4.60 -4.45
N SER A 66 13.23 -3.40 -4.37
CA SER A 66 12.94 -2.72 -3.10
C SER A 66 11.66 -1.89 -3.23
N VAL A 67 11.03 -1.63 -2.09
CA VAL A 67 9.82 -0.80 -2.00
C VAL A 67 10.06 0.56 -2.63
N GLU A 68 11.19 1.18 -2.32
CA GLU A 68 11.49 2.51 -2.81
C GLU A 68 11.75 2.56 -4.31
N THR A 69 12.35 1.51 -4.87
CA THR A 69 12.56 1.39 -6.32
C THR A 69 11.24 1.13 -7.02
N VAL A 70 10.41 0.21 -6.53
CA VAL A 70 9.10 -0.10 -7.12
C VAL A 70 8.19 1.14 -7.12
N CYS A 71 8.08 1.84 -6.00
CA CYS A 71 7.22 3.02 -5.87
C CYS A 71 7.67 4.19 -6.77
N ARG A 72 8.98 4.44 -6.87
CA ARG A 72 9.52 5.63 -7.57
C ARG A 72 9.94 5.33 -9.01
N LYS A 73 9.81 4.09 -9.47
CA LYS A 73 10.11 3.74 -10.85
C LYS A 73 9.12 4.47 -11.77
N LYS A 74 9.66 5.07 -12.83
CA LYS A 74 8.89 5.88 -13.78
C LYS A 74 7.66 5.11 -14.28
N TRP A 75 6.50 5.79 -14.29
CA TRP A 75 5.22 5.26 -14.75
C TRP A 75 4.58 4.14 -13.92
N GLN A 76 5.17 3.74 -12.78
CA GLN A 76 4.56 2.70 -11.94
C GLN A 76 3.42 3.22 -11.06
N PHE A 77 3.54 4.47 -10.63
CA PHE A 77 2.59 5.18 -9.78
C PHE A 77 2.62 6.65 -10.18
N SER A 78 1.53 7.16 -10.75
CA SER A 78 1.53 8.46 -11.40
C SER A 78 1.79 9.60 -10.42
N CYS A 79 1.45 9.43 -9.14
CA CYS A 79 1.73 10.41 -8.09
C CYS A 79 3.22 10.75 -7.93
N TRP A 80 4.14 9.93 -8.47
CA TRP A 80 5.57 10.21 -8.49
C TRP A 80 6.06 10.98 -9.73
N ASN A 81 5.23 11.14 -10.75
CA ASN A 81 5.61 11.84 -11.97
C ASN A 81 5.72 13.36 -11.72
N ALA A 82 6.63 14.01 -12.43
CA ALA A 82 6.93 15.44 -12.24
C ALA A 82 5.76 16.36 -12.61
N ASP A 83 4.91 15.90 -13.54
CA ASP A 83 3.73 16.59 -14.06
C ASP A 83 2.44 16.23 -13.33
N ASP A 84 2.47 15.36 -12.32
CA ASP A 84 1.27 15.03 -11.55
C ASP A 84 0.83 16.24 -10.70
N PRO A 85 -0.42 16.71 -10.83
CA PRO A 85 -0.90 17.91 -10.13
C PRO A 85 -0.94 17.76 -8.60
N ASN A 86 -0.91 16.53 -8.09
CA ASN A 86 -0.85 16.22 -6.66
C ASN A 86 0.56 15.94 -6.16
N ARG A 87 1.59 15.95 -7.02
CA ARG A 87 3.00 15.71 -6.64
C ARG A 87 3.45 16.58 -5.47
N ALA A 88 3.17 17.88 -5.55
CA ALA A 88 3.54 18.83 -4.50
C ALA A 88 2.78 18.59 -3.17
N LYS A 89 1.55 18.06 -3.24
CA LYS A 89 0.79 17.69 -2.04
C LYS A 89 1.36 16.42 -1.42
N LEU A 90 1.68 15.43 -2.25
CA LEU A 90 2.34 14.19 -1.85
C LEU A 90 3.66 14.45 -1.11
N GLU A 91 4.47 15.40 -1.57
CA GLU A 91 5.75 15.74 -0.94
C GLU A 91 5.58 16.48 0.40
N ARG A 92 4.53 17.30 0.54
CA ARG A 92 4.26 18.07 1.76
C ARG A 92 3.38 17.37 2.78
N VAL A 93 2.75 16.24 2.46
CA VAL A 93 1.89 15.52 3.40
C VAL A 93 2.68 15.10 4.63
N THR A 94 2.07 15.25 5.80
CA THR A 94 2.64 14.92 7.11
C THR A 94 1.62 14.16 7.93
N GLU A 95 2.02 13.68 9.12
CA GLU A 95 1.14 13.01 10.07
C GLU A 95 -0.01 13.89 10.59
N ALA A 96 -0.07 15.19 10.25
CA ALA A 96 -1.26 16.01 10.50
C ALA A 96 -2.48 15.51 9.69
N ASP A 97 -2.26 14.94 8.50
CA ASP A 97 -3.27 14.33 7.67
C ASP A 97 -3.69 12.96 8.24
N ARG A 98 -5.00 12.78 8.50
CA ARG A 98 -5.53 11.56 9.11
C ARG A 98 -5.35 10.34 8.22
N VAL A 99 -5.54 10.49 6.91
CA VAL A 99 -5.39 9.41 5.93
C VAL A 99 -3.93 9.04 5.79
N PHE A 100 -3.02 10.02 5.82
CA PHE A 100 -1.59 9.73 5.77
C PHE A 100 -1.11 8.91 6.99
N ARG A 101 -1.67 9.14 8.19
CA ARG A 101 -1.39 8.27 9.36
C ARG A 101 -1.86 6.84 9.14
N VAL A 102 -3.00 6.63 8.49
CA VAL A 102 -3.48 5.29 8.09
C VAL A 102 -2.51 4.66 7.10
N CYS A 103 -2.09 5.40 6.07
CA CYS A 103 -1.11 4.95 5.08
C CYS A 103 0.23 4.57 5.75
N LEU A 104 0.70 5.33 6.75
CA LEU A 104 1.89 4.99 7.52
C LEU A 104 1.72 3.69 8.32
N ARG A 105 0.56 3.47 8.94
CA ARG A 105 0.29 2.22 9.67
C ARG A 105 0.32 1.01 8.72
N VAL A 106 -0.35 1.12 7.57
CA VAL A 106 -0.36 0.07 6.53
C VAL A 106 1.04 -0.15 5.98
N ALA A 107 1.78 0.92 5.66
CA ALA A 107 3.14 0.82 5.15
C ALA A 107 4.10 0.14 6.15
N ARG A 108 4.01 0.46 7.45
CA ARG A 108 4.79 -0.22 8.49
C ARG A 108 4.50 -1.72 8.54
N ARG A 109 3.22 -2.12 8.47
CA ARG A 109 2.82 -3.53 8.42
C ARG A 109 3.35 -4.22 7.17
N ALA A 110 3.21 -3.59 6.00
CA ALA A 110 3.68 -4.12 4.72
C ALA A 110 5.20 -4.36 4.71
N VAL A 111 5.97 -3.33 5.06
CA VAL A 111 7.44 -3.40 5.11
C VAL A 111 7.91 -4.39 6.17
N GLY A 112 7.18 -4.51 7.28
CA GLY A 112 7.44 -5.50 8.33
C GLY A 112 6.98 -6.92 8.02
N GLY A 113 6.37 -7.18 6.86
CA GLY A 113 5.89 -8.51 6.47
C GLY A 113 4.59 -8.98 7.15
N GLY A 114 3.88 -8.07 7.83
CA GLY A 114 2.64 -8.37 8.58
C GLY A 114 1.36 -7.87 7.89
N LEU A 115 1.38 -7.75 6.58
CA LEU A 115 0.23 -7.35 5.77
C LEU A 115 -0.31 -8.54 4.99
N ASP A 116 -1.61 -8.81 5.12
CA ASP A 116 -2.31 -9.79 4.28
C ASP A 116 -2.45 -9.27 2.84
N ASP A 117 -2.49 -10.18 1.86
CA ASP A 117 -2.75 -9.82 0.46
C ASP A 117 -4.21 -10.11 0.07
N PRO A 118 -5.10 -9.10 0.06
CA PRO A 118 -6.48 -9.30 -0.36
C PRO A 118 -6.65 -9.39 -1.89
N THR A 119 -5.57 -9.20 -2.67
CA THR A 119 -5.58 -9.11 -4.13
C THR A 119 -5.23 -10.42 -4.84
N ARG A 120 -4.81 -11.44 -4.08
CA ARG A 120 -4.40 -12.77 -4.59
C ARG A 120 -3.19 -12.68 -5.53
N GLY A 121 -2.15 -11.96 -5.13
CA GLY A 121 -0.90 -11.85 -5.88
C GLY A 121 -0.93 -10.82 -7.01
N ALA A 122 -1.84 -9.83 -6.96
CA ALA A 122 -1.96 -8.87 -8.04
C ALA A 122 -0.69 -8.02 -8.16
N THR A 123 -0.31 -7.75 -9.41
CA THR A 123 0.80 -6.83 -9.76
C THR A 123 0.30 -5.64 -10.59
N HIS A 124 -0.95 -5.68 -11.03
CA HIS A 124 -1.59 -4.65 -11.82
C HIS A 124 -2.95 -4.30 -11.23
N TYR A 125 -3.37 -3.05 -11.37
CA TYR A 125 -4.70 -2.60 -11.03
C TYR A 125 -5.09 -1.37 -11.85
N HIS A 126 -6.38 -1.09 -11.93
CA HIS A 126 -6.89 0.16 -12.46
C HIS A 126 -8.18 0.58 -11.75
N VAL A 127 -8.54 1.86 -11.86
CA VAL A 127 -9.80 2.40 -11.32
C VAL A 127 -10.96 1.93 -12.20
N ARG A 128 -12.11 1.64 -11.58
CA ARG A 128 -13.37 1.35 -12.26
C ARG A 128 -13.72 2.49 -13.21
N GLY A 129 -14.19 2.15 -14.41
CA GLY A 129 -14.56 3.12 -15.45
C GLY A 129 -13.40 3.52 -16.36
N LEU A 130 -12.16 3.10 -16.07
CA LEU A 130 -11.05 3.12 -17.02
C LEU A 130 -10.79 1.68 -17.49
N MET A 131 -10.50 1.50 -18.78
CA MET A 131 -10.22 0.17 -19.35
C MET A 131 -8.90 0.22 -20.13
N PRO A 132 -7.77 -0.07 -19.48
CA PRO A 132 -6.49 -0.14 -20.16
C PRO A 132 -6.40 -1.37 -21.06
N ASP A 133 -5.59 -1.29 -22.12
CA ASP A 133 -5.50 -2.37 -23.11
C ASP A 133 -5.09 -3.71 -22.52
N TRP A 134 -4.18 -3.70 -21.53
CA TRP A 134 -3.70 -4.90 -20.86
C TRP A 134 -4.79 -5.64 -20.06
N ALA A 135 -5.88 -4.96 -19.69
CA ALA A 135 -6.99 -5.54 -18.92
C ALA A 135 -8.11 -6.11 -19.81
N LYS A 136 -8.13 -5.80 -21.11
CA LYS A 136 -9.20 -6.23 -22.01
C LYS A 136 -9.26 -7.74 -22.11
N GLY A 137 -10.43 -8.31 -21.82
CA GLY A 137 -10.67 -9.75 -21.87
C GLY A 137 -10.11 -10.55 -20.70
N ARG A 138 -9.67 -9.89 -19.62
CA ARG A 138 -9.20 -10.53 -18.38
C ARG A 138 -10.18 -10.30 -17.25
N ASP A 139 -10.33 -11.30 -16.40
CA ASP A 139 -11.12 -11.19 -15.17
C ASP A 139 -10.23 -10.70 -14.01
N PRO A 140 -10.68 -9.74 -13.20
CA PRO A 140 -9.93 -9.29 -12.04
C PRO A 140 -9.83 -10.41 -10.99
N SER A 141 -8.66 -10.54 -10.37
CA SER A 141 -8.43 -11.46 -9.25
C SER A 141 -9.15 -11.00 -7.96
N ALA A 142 -9.34 -9.68 -7.83
CA ALA A 142 -10.10 -9.06 -6.76
C ALA A 142 -10.68 -7.71 -7.22
N GLU A 143 -11.83 -7.35 -6.65
CA GLU A 143 -12.40 -6.01 -6.76
C GLU A 143 -12.54 -5.41 -5.36
N ILE A 144 -11.82 -4.31 -5.10
CA ILE A 144 -11.77 -3.71 -3.76
C ILE A 144 -11.93 -2.20 -3.91
N GLY A 145 -13.03 -1.69 -3.37
CA GLY A 145 -13.40 -0.29 -3.51
C GLY A 145 -13.54 0.11 -4.98
N SER A 146 -12.85 1.18 -5.37
CA SER A 146 -12.87 1.67 -6.75
C SER A 146 -11.88 0.97 -7.68
N HIS A 147 -11.10 -0.01 -7.21
CA HIS A 147 -10.06 -0.67 -8.00
C HIS A 147 -10.39 -2.11 -8.40
N LEU A 148 -9.96 -2.48 -9.61
CA LEU A 148 -9.92 -3.84 -10.13
C LEU A 148 -8.45 -4.31 -10.17
N PHE A 149 -8.15 -5.46 -9.57
CA PHE A 149 -6.80 -6.00 -9.41
C PHE A 149 -6.58 -7.23 -10.27
N TYR A 150 -5.37 -7.40 -10.80
CA TYR A 150 -5.03 -8.45 -11.77
C TYR A 150 -3.68 -9.10 -11.43
N ASN A 151 -3.66 -10.43 -11.50
CA ASN A 151 -2.51 -11.27 -11.18
C ASN A 151 -1.99 -12.09 -12.37
N ASP A 152 -2.60 -11.94 -13.55
CA ASP A 152 -2.33 -12.69 -14.77
C ASP A 152 -1.73 -11.83 -15.90
N VAL A 153 -1.24 -10.63 -15.58
CA VAL A 153 -0.64 -9.67 -16.50
C VAL A 153 0.90 -9.72 -16.37
N GLU A 154 1.59 -9.90 -17.50
CA GLU A 154 3.05 -10.07 -17.57
C GLU A 154 3.80 -8.77 -17.89
#